data_AF-A0AAV5HVC5-F1
#
_entry.id   AF-A0AAV5HVC5-F1
#
_cell.length_a   1.000
_cell.length_b   1.000
_cell.length_c   1.000
_cell.angle_alpha   90.00
_cell.angle_beta   90.00
_cell.angle_gamma   90.00
#
_symmetry.space_group_name_H-M   'P 1'
#
loop_
_entity.id
_entity.type
_entity.pdbx_description
1 polymer ?
#
loop_
_entity_poly.entity_id
_entity_poly.type
_entity_poly.pdbx_seq_one_letter_code
_entity_poly.pdbx_strand_id
1 'polypeptide(L)'
;MTMFSSNTWKSDKFACTKGGKLVESTILDGSFWEDITICLRATGPIIRVLRLVDLEKKPAMGFLYYEMEKVREKIKINFNHVKKK
;
A
#
# COMPACT_ATOMS: atom_id res chain seq x y z
N MET A 1 -5.86 12.96 9.11
CA MET A 1 -6.67 11.91 9.77
C MET A 1 -7.50 12.54 10.87
N THR A 2 -8.67 13.09 10.56
CA THR A 2 -9.51 13.80 11.54
C THR A 2 -10.71 12.97 12.00
N MET A 3 -11.03 11.87 11.30
CA MET A 3 -12.16 11.00 11.63
C MET A 3 -12.04 10.41 13.04
N PHE A 4 -10.92 9.76 13.35
CA PHE A 4 -10.69 9.09 14.65
C PHE A 4 -10.37 10.07 15.79
N SER A 5 -10.04 11.33 15.49
CA SER A 5 -9.86 12.38 16.51
C SER A 5 -11.12 13.22 16.75
N SER A 6 -12.17 13.00 15.96
CA SER A 6 -13.39 13.81 15.98
C SER A 6 -14.26 13.56 17.21
N ASN A 7 -15.04 14.56 17.61
CA ASN A 7 -16.05 14.39 18.66
C ASN A 7 -17.13 13.37 18.25
N THR A 8 -17.43 13.27 16.95
CA THR A 8 -18.36 12.27 16.40
C THR A 8 -17.88 10.83 16.58
N TRP A 9 -16.57 10.57 16.44
CA TRP A 9 -16.01 9.25 16.74
C TRP A 9 -16.04 8.96 18.24
N LYS A 10 -15.65 9.93 19.07
CA LYS A 10 -15.61 9.76 20.54
C LYS A 10 -16.98 9.46 21.15
N SER A 11 -18.07 9.91 20.53
CA SER A 11 -19.45 9.60 20.96
C SER A 11 -20.02 8.33 20.32
N ASP A 12 -19.30 7.67 19.42
CA ASP A 12 -19.76 6.46 18.75
C ASP A 12 -19.60 5.22 19.65
N LYS A 13 -20.60 4.34 19.63
CA LYS A 13 -20.58 3.05 20.34
C LYS A 13 -19.37 2.18 19.95
N PHE A 14 -18.90 2.28 18.71
CA PHE A 14 -17.78 1.51 18.18
C PHE A 14 -16.44 1.97 18.76
N ALA A 15 -16.27 3.26 19.09
CA ALA A 15 -15.05 3.77 19.71
C ALA A 15 -14.78 3.15 21.10
N CYS A 16 -15.85 2.73 21.80
CA CYS A 16 -15.73 2.06 23.09
C CYS A 16 -15.37 0.57 22.99
N THR A 17 -15.54 -0.05 21.82
CA THR A 17 -15.25 -1.47 21.62
C THR A 17 -13.74 -1.75 21.61
N LYS A 18 -13.34 -2.97 21.98
CA LYS A 18 -11.93 -3.38 21.89
C LYS A 18 -11.37 -3.23 20.47
N GLY A 19 -12.16 -3.59 19.46
CA GLY A 19 -11.78 -3.45 18.05
C GLY A 19 -11.65 -1.99 17.61
N GLY A 20 -12.60 -1.13 17.99
CA GLY A 20 -12.55 0.29 17.65
C GLY A 20 -11.34 1.01 18.25
N LYS A 21 -10.99 0.72 19.51
CA LYS A 21 -9.79 1.28 20.14
C LYS A 21 -8.49 0.83 19.47
N LEU A 22 -8.42 -0.43 19.06
CA LEU A 22 -7.26 -0.96 18.33
C LEU A 22 -7.11 -0.30 16.95
N VAL A 23 -8.22 -0.12 16.24
CA VAL A 23 -8.22 0.56 14.94
C VAL A 23 -7.83 2.02 15.10
N GLU A 24 -8.39 2.72 16.08
CA GLU A 24 -8.02 4.10 16.41
C GLU A 24 -6.53 4.22 16.74
N SER A 25 -5.98 3.37 17.61
CA SER A 25 -4.56 3.42 17.96
C SER A 25 -3.65 3.15 16.77
N THR A 26 -4.03 2.19 15.92
CA THR A 26 -3.26 1.83 14.71
C THR A 26 -3.29 2.96 13.67
N ILE A 27 -4.45 3.58 13.48
CA ILE A 27 -4.61 4.66 12.50
C ILE A 27 -3.94 5.96 13.00
N LEU A 28 -3.97 6.24 14.30
CA LEU A 28 -3.29 7.41 14.85
C LEU A 28 -1.78 7.24 15.01
N ASP A 29 -1.27 6.01 14.91
CA ASP A 29 0.16 5.72 14.91
C ASP A 29 0.80 6.18 13.59
N GLY A 30 1.74 7.12 13.68
CA GLY A 30 2.48 7.62 12.52
C GLY A 30 3.35 6.55 11.86
N SER A 31 3.93 5.64 12.65
CA SER A 31 4.83 4.58 12.14
C SER A 31 4.09 3.57 11.27
N PHE A 32 2.83 3.28 11.62
CA PHE A 32 1.94 2.49 10.77
C PHE A 32 1.85 3.04 9.34
N TRP A 33 1.73 4.37 9.17
CA TRP A 33 1.65 4.97 7.84
C TRP A 33 2.98 4.98 7.09
N GLU A 34 4.10 5.03 7.80
CA GLU A 34 5.43 4.84 7.21
C GLU A 34 5.56 3.43 6.64
N ASP A 35 5.16 2.42 7.40
CA ASP A 35 5.15 1.01 6.96
C ASP A 35 4.20 0.80 5.77
N ILE A 36 3.00 1.39 5.80
CA ILE A 36 2.08 1.37 4.67
C ILE A 36 2.69 2.05 3.44
N THR A 37 3.40 3.16 3.63
CA THR A 37 4.10 3.85 2.54
C THR A 37 5.17 2.97 1.91
N ILE A 38 5.92 2.22 2.72
CA ILE A 38 6.90 1.23 2.25
C ILE A 38 6.21 0.13 1.44
N CYS A 39 5.11 -0.41 1.94
CA CYS A 39 4.32 -1.43 1.25
C CYS A 39 3.80 -0.92 -0.09
N LEU A 40 3.30 0.32 -0.15
CA LEU A 40 2.82 0.95 -1.37
C LEU A 40 3.95 1.19 -2.39
N ARG A 41 5.15 1.57 -1.94
CA ARG A 41 6.32 1.74 -2.82
C ARG A 41 6.72 0.43 -3.51
N ALA A 42 6.56 -0.71 -2.84
CA ALA A 42 6.82 -2.03 -3.40
C ALA A 42 5.67 -2.53 -4.29
N THR A 43 4.43 -2.39 -3.83
CA THR A 43 3.24 -2.99 -4.48
C THR A 43 2.67 -2.15 -5.62
N GLY A 44 2.82 -0.81 -5.59
CA GLY A 44 2.30 0.10 -6.60
C GLY A 44 2.72 -0.26 -8.04
N PRO A 45 4.01 -0.50 -8.31
CA PRO A 45 4.47 -0.98 -9.62
C PRO A 45 3.82 -2.31 -10.05
N ILE A 46 3.63 -3.24 -9.13
CA ILE A 46 3.05 -4.57 -9.40
C ILE A 46 1.56 -4.44 -9.74
N ILE A 47 0.81 -3.66 -8.96
CA ILE A 47 -0.61 -3.39 -9.21
C ILE A 47 -0.82 -2.77 -10.59
N ARG A 48 0.11 -1.94 -11.05
CA ARG A 48 0.04 -1.36 -12.41
C ARG A 48 0.13 -2.43 -13.50
N VAL A 49 1.01 -3.41 -13.38
CA VAL A 49 1.11 -4.51 -14.34
C VAL A 49 -0.11 -5.40 -14.28
N LEU A 50 -0.60 -5.70 -13.07
CA LEU A 50 -1.83 -6.49 -12.91
C LEU A 50 -3.01 -5.82 -13.61
N ARG A 51 -3.17 -4.50 -13.45
CA ARG A 51 -4.19 -3.73 -14.18
C ARG A 51 -4.01 -3.77 -15.70
N LEU A 52 -2.77 -3.77 -16.21
CA LEU A 52 -2.52 -3.91 -17.65
C LEU A 52 -2.93 -5.29 -18.16
N VAL A 53 -2.62 -6.34 -17.40
CA VAL A 53 -3.03 -7.73 -17.69
C VAL A 53 -4.56 -7.85 -17.72
N ASP A 54 -5.24 -7.25 -16.73
CA ASP A 54 -6.70 -7.34 -16.62
C ASP A 54 -7.42 -6.57 -17.75
N LEU A 55 -6.80 -5.51 -18.26
CA LEU A 55 -7.35 -4.70 -19.37
C LEU A 55 -7.12 -5.33 -20.74
N GLU A 56 -6.06 -6.10 -20.93
CA GLU A 56 -5.79 -6.82 -22.17
C GLU A 56 -6.44 -8.21 -22.16
N LYS A 57 -7.34 -8.49 -23.11
CA LYS A 57 -8.03 -9.79 -23.19
C LYS A 57 -7.08 -11.01 -23.21
N LYS A 58 -5.88 -10.88 -23.80
CA LYS A 58 -4.76 -11.85 -23.75
C LYS A 58 -3.44 -11.11 -24.04
N PRO A 59 -2.66 -10.74 -23.02
CA PRO A 59 -1.35 -10.16 -23.25
C PRO A 59 -0.43 -11.17 -23.95
N ALA A 60 0.41 -10.71 -24.88
CA ALA A 60 1.51 -11.54 -25.37
C ALA A 60 2.52 -11.75 -24.23
N MET A 61 2.96 -12.99 -23.98
CA MET A 61 3.91 -13.31 -22.90
C MET A 61 5.18 -12.44 -22.92
N GLY A 62 5.66 -12.07 -24.12
CA GLY A 62 6.81 -11.17 -24.26
C GLY A 62 6.55 -9.75 -23.73
N PHE A 63 5.33 -9.22 -23.88
CA PHE A 63 4.94 -7.92 -23.33
C PHE A 63 4.91 -7.94 -21.80
N LEU A 64 4.34 -9.00 -21.21
CA LEU A 64 4.32 -9.16 -19.75
C LEU A 64 5.71 -9.24 -19.15
N TYR A 65 6.60 -10.04 -19.77
CA TYR A 65 7.97 -10.17 -19.28
C TYR A 65 8.71 -8.83 -19.30
N TYR A 66 8.53 -8.05 -20.38
CA TYR A 66 9.09 -6.72 -20.50
C TYR A 66 8.56 -5.74 -19.45
N GLU A 67 7.25 -5.72 -19.20
CA GLU A 67 6.65 -4.86 -18.17
C GLU A 67 7.03 -5.30 -16.75
N MET A 68 7.19 -6.61 -16.51
CA MET A 68 7.70 -7.13 -15.24
C MET A 68 9.15 -6.72 -14.97
N GLU A 69 10.03 -6.75 -15.97
CA GLU A 69 11.41 -6.27 -15.81
C GLU A 69 11.45 -4.77 -15.50
N LYS A 70 10.59 -3.95 -16.11
CA LYS A 70 10.44 -2.54 -15.72
C LYS A 70 9.97 -2.37 -14.28
N VAL A 71 9.03 -3.20 -13.83
CA VAL A 71 8.57 -3.20 -12.44
C VAL A 71 9.72 -3.52 -11.49
N ARG A 72 10.54 -4.51 -11.82
CA ARG A 72 11.70 -4.89 -11.03
C ARG A 72 12.67 -3.73 -10.85
N GLU A 73 13.02 -3.03 -11.94
CA GLU A 73 13.89 -1.86 -11.88
C GLU A 73 13.24 -0.70 -11.11
N LYS A 74 11.94 -0.48 -11.30
CA LYS A 74 11.21 0.58 -10.58
C LYS A 74 11.15 0.34 -9.08
N ILE A 75 10.98 -0.91 -8.64
CA ILE A 75 11.07 -1.27 -7.22
C ILE A 75 12.49 -1.01 -6.70
N LYS A 76 13.54 -1.44 -7.42
CA LYS A 76 14.93 -1.16 -7.02
C LYS A 76 15.19 0.34 -6.83
N ILE A 77 14.68 1.17 -7.75
CA ILE A 77 14.79 2.64 -7.68
C ILE A 77 14.00 3.20 -6.50
N ASN A 78 12.77 2.74 -6.27
CA ASN A 78 11.94 3.19 -5.15
C ASN A 78 12.58 2.92 -3.77
N PHE A 79 13.50 1.95 -3.72
CA PHE A 79 14.29 1.59 -2.55
C PHE A 79 15.77 2.00 -2.68
N ASN A 80 16.11 2.99 -3.51
CA ASN A 80 17.46 3.56 -3.64
C ASN A 80 18.60 2.55 -3.86
N HIS A 81 18.35 1.42 -4.52
CA HIS A 81 19.32 0.32 -4.63
C HIS A 81 19.94 -0.04 -3.28
N VAL A 82 19.14 -0.37 -2.25
CA VAL A 82 19.69 -0.90 -0.98
C VAL A 82 20.64 -2.06 -1.32
N LYS A 83 21.94 -1.78 -1.32
CA LYS A 83 22.97 -2.81 -1.29
C LYS A 83 22.77 -3.47 0.06
N LYS A 84 22.48 -4.77 0.06
CA LYS A 84 22.57 -5.57 1.28
C LYS A 84 23.91 -5.24 1.93
N LYS A 85 23.84 -4.73 3.16
CA LYS A 85 25.00 -4.58 4.01
C LYS A 85 25.46 -5.95 4.48
#